data_AF-A0A0A3HWB0-F1
#
_entry.id   AF-A0A0A3HWB0-F1
#
_cell.length_a   1.000
_cell.length_b   1.000
_cell.length_c   1.000
_cell.angle_alpha   90.00
_cell.angle_beta   90.00
_cell.angle_gamma   90.00
#
_symmetry.space_group_name_H-M   'P 1'
#
loop_
_entity.id
_entity.type
_entity.pdbx_description
1 polymer ?
#
loop_
_entity_poly.entity_id
_entity_poly.type
_entity_poly.pdbx_seq_one_letter_code
_entity_poly.pdbx_strand_id
1 'polypeptide(L)'
;MKKVLAILVFISALVLITYFSIQLYTNSKLDHVMAKVHENNPEITKINKINSIGHWGEWFSEYVILVEMDGEYYRIWTTENGEIMDKEPL
;
A
#
# COMPACT_ATOMS: atom_id res chain seq x y z
N MET A 1 -10.96 8.03 -40.58
CA MET A 1 -11.85 7.64 -39.45
C MET A 1 -11.44 6.30 -38.81
N LYS A 2 -11.44 5.16 -39.51
CA LYS A 2 -11.06 3.85 -38.92
C LYS A 2 -9.67 3.82 -38.26
N LYS A 3 -8.66 4.45 -38.88
CA LYS A 3 -7.30 4.57 -38.31
C LYS A 3 -7.25 5.41 -37.03
N VAL A 4 -8.05 6.48 -36.96
CA VAL A 4 -8.13 7.35 -35.78
C VAL A 4 -8.84 6.62 -34.63
N LEU A 5 -9.90 5.87 -34.93
CA LEU A 5 -10.59 5.01 -33.95
C LEU A 5 -9.63 3.95 -33.37
N ALA A 6 -8.84 3.30 -34.22
CA ALA A 6 -7.86 2.31 -33.77
C ALA A 6 -6.79 2.91 -32.84
N ILE A 7 -6.31 4.12 -33.14
CA ILE A 7 -5.35 4.84 -32.29
C ILE A 7 -5.97 5.17 -30.93
N LEU A 8 -7.22 5.63 -30.90
CA LEU A 8 -7.92 5.95 -29.65
C LEU A 8 -8.12 4.71 -28.76
N VAL A 9 -8.49 3.57 -29.36
CA VAL A 9 -8.63 2.29 -28.64
C VAL A 9 -7.28 1.81 -28.09
N PHE A 10 -6.20 2.01 -28.86
CA PHE A 10 -4.87 1.64 -28.40
C PHE A 10 -4.41 2.49 -27.20
N ILE A 11 -4.63 3.81 -27.24
CA ILE A 11 -4.29 4.72 -26.14
C ILE A 11 -5.11 4.38 -24.89
N SER A 12 -6.42 4.14 -25.02
CA SER A 12 -7.25 3.78 -23.88
C SER A 12 -6.85 2.45 -23.26
N ALA A 13 -6.49 1.45 -24.08
CA ALA A 13 -5.96 0.18 -23.60
C ALA A 13 -4.65 0.37 -22.83
N LEU A 14 -3.73 1.20 -23.34
CA LEU A 14 -2.48 1.53 -22.65
C LEU A 14 -2.72 2.14 -21.27
N VAL A 15 -3.61 3.14 -21.18
CA VAL A 15 -3.94 3.79 -19.89
C VAL A 15 -4.50 2.78 -18.89
N LEU A 16 -5.40 1.91 -19.34
CA LEU A 16 -5.98 0.86 -18.49
C LEU A 16 -4.91 -0.12 -18.01
N ILE A 17 -4.05 -0.60 -18.92
CA ILE A 17 -2.96 -1.54 -18.57
C ILE A 17 -2.05 -0.90 -17.52
N THR A 18 -1.60 0.33 -17.75
CA THR A 18 -0.72 1.03 -16.78
C THR A 18 -1.40 1.20 -15.43
N TYR A 19 -2.67 1.61 -15.40
CA TYR A 19 -3.44 1.74 -14.17
C TYR A 19 -3.52 0.41 -13.40
N PHE A 20 -3.91 -0.68 -14.08
CA PHE A 20 -3.98 -2.00 -13.48
C PHE A 20 -2.62 -2.50 -12.99
N SER A 21 -1.55 -2.26 -13.75
CA SER A 21 -0.19 -2.63 -13.34
C SER A 21 0.24 -1.90 -12.07
N ILE A 22 -0.02 -0.59 -11.97
CA ILE A 22 0.29 0.20 -10.76
C ILE A 22 -0.52 -0.31 -9.57
N GLN A 23 -1.81 -0.61 -9.77
CA GLN A 23 -2.68 -1.12 -8.70
C GLN A 23 -2.20 -2.47 -8.18
N LEU A 24 -1.86 -3.41 -9.09
CA LEU A 24 -1.35 -4.73 -8.73
C LEU A 24 -0.01 -4.64 -8.01
N TYR A 25 0.91 -3.82 -8.52
CA TYR A 25 2.20 -3.59 -7.88
C TYR A 25 2.04 -3.02 -6.47
N THR A 26 1.17 -2.01 -6.33
CA THR A 26 0.89 -1.38 -5.03
C THR A 26 0.31 -2.39 -4.05
N ASN A 27 -0.72 -3.13 -4.44
CA ASN A 27 -1.33 -4.16 -3.58
C ASN A 27 -0.31 -5.22 -3.16
N SER A 28 0.46 -5.75 -4.10
CA SER A 28 1.49 -6.75 -3.79
C SER A 28 2.55 -6.22 -2.83
N LYS A 29 2.94 -4.93 -2.95
CA LYS A 29 3.90 -4.32 -2.04
C LYS A 29 3.30 -4.15 -0.64
N LEU A 30 2.04 -3.70 -0.56
CA LEU A 30 1.32 -3.57 0.71
C LEU A 30 1.16 -4.91 1.43
N ASP A 31 0.80 -5.97 0.71
CA ASP A 31 0.68 -7.33 1.26
C ASP A 31 2.02 -7.84 1.81
N HIS A 32 3.13 -7.52 1.12
CA HIS A 32 4.47 -7.87 1.59
C HIS A 32 4.82 -7.19 2.91
N VAL A 33 4.57 -5.88 3.02
CA VAL A 33 4.79 -5.13 4.27
C VAL A 33 3.91 -5.67 5.39
N MET A 34 2.64 -5.98 5.11
CA MET A 34 1.72 -6.56 6.09
C MET A 34 2.25 -7.87 6.68
N ALA A 35 2.73 -8.77 5.83
CA ALA A 35 3.32 -10.03 6.25
C ALA A 35 4.54 -9.79 7.14
N LYS A 36 5.40 -8.84 6.77
CA LYS A 36 6.61 -8.49 7.54
C LYS A 36 6.30 -7.85 8.89
N VAL A 37 5.34 -6.94 8.94
CA VAL A 37 4.89 -6.30 10.19
C VAL A 37 4.33 -7.35 11.15
N HIS A 38 3.53 -8.28 10.65
CA HIS A 38 2.98 -9.35 11.49
C HIS A 38 4.05 -10.36 11.94
N GLU A 39 5.01 -10.69 11.08
CA GLU A 39 6.14 -11.58 11.41
C GLU A 39 7.06 -10.99 12.49
N ASN A 40 7.35 -9.69 12.41
CA ASN A 40 8.31 -9.02 13.28
C ASN A 40 7.72 -8.53 14.60
N ASN A 41 6.39 -8.33 14.68
CA ASN A 41 5.71 -7.70 15.82
C ASN A 41 4.56 -8.58 16.30
N PRO A 42 4.83 -9.65 17.07
CA PRO A 42 3.82 -10.62 17.52
C PRO A 42 2.76 -10.04 18.45
N GLU A 43 2.96 -8.84 19.00
CA GLU A 43 1.97 -8.06 19.77
C GLU A 43 0.78 -7.58 18.92
N ILE A 44 0.93 -7.54 17.59
CA ILE A 44 -0.14 -7.17 16.67
C ILE A 44 -1.07 -8.35 16.47
N THR A 45 -2.24 -8.30 17.12
CA THR A 45 -3.27 -9.33 17.03
C THR A 45 -4.07 -9.26 15.73
N LYS A 46 -4.19 -8.06 15.14
CA LYS A 46 -4.92 -7.86 13.89
C LYS A 46 -4.44 -6.64 13.11
N ILE A 47 -4.39 -6.76 11.79
CA ILE A 47 -4.14 -5.63 10.89
C ILE A 47 -5.47 -5.28 10.21
N ASN A 48 -5.98 -4.07 10.45
CA ASN A 48 -7.31 -3.66 10.01
C ASN A 48 -7.30 -2.93 8.67
N LYS A 49 -6.29 -2.09 8.39
CA LYS A 49 -6.22 -1.31 7.15
C LYS A 49 -4.81 -0.78 6.89
N ILE A 50 -4.40 -0.72 5.64
CA ILE A 50 -3.20 0.03 5.23
C ILE A 50 -3.64 1.32 4.53
N ASN A 51 -3.27 2.46 5.09
CA ASN A 51 -3.46 3.75 4.48
C ASN A 51 -2.13 4.21 3.90
N SER A 52 -1.99 4.03 2.59
CA SER A 52 -0.97 4.63 1.71
C SER A 52 0.50 4.25 1.94
N ILE A 53 1.16 4.03 0.80
CA ILE A 53 2.56 4.41 0.56
C ILE A 53 2.54 5.94 0.47
N GLY A 54 3.46 6.63 1.13
CA GLY A 54 3.58 8.10 1.18
C GLY A 54 3.17 8.89 -0.08
N HIS A 55 2.84 10.17 0.12
CA HIS A 55 2.35 11.03 -0.95
C HIS A 55 3.36 11.24 -2.09
N TRP A 56 2.86 11.62 -3.27
CA TRP A 56 3.70 11.97 -4.42
C TRP A 56 4.74 13.04 -4.01
N GLY A 57 6.03 12.68 -4.03
CA GLY A 57 7.14 13.57 -3.67
C GLY A 57 7.90 13.20 -2.39
N GLU A 58 7.42 12.22 -1.61
CA GLU A 58 8.13 11.73 -0.43
C GLU A 58 9.25 10.75 -0.82
N TRP A 59 10.46 10.99 -0.31
CA TRP A 59 11.65 10.16 -0.58
C TRP A 59 11.65 8.84 0.19
N PHE A 60 10.87 8.76 1.27
CA PHE A 60 10.75 7.59 2.12
C PHE A 60 9.32 7.06 2.00
N SER A 61 9.20 5.81 1.54
CA SER A 61 7.90 5.11 1.53
C SER A 61 7.60 4.65 2.94
N GLU A 62 7.16 5.56 3.80
CA GLU A 62 6.58 5.19 5.09
C GLU A 62 5.17 4.62 4.86
N TYR A 63 4.91 3.47 5.46
CA TYR A 63 3.62 2.80 5.39
C TYR A 63 2.85 3.11 6.67
N VAL A 64 1.63 3.61 6.52
CA VAL A 64 0.75 3.81 7.67
C VAL A 64 -0.24 2.66 7.76
N ILE A 65 -0.21 1.93 8.88
CA ILE A 65 -1.05 0.76 9.09
C ILE A 65 -1.89 0.96 10.35
N LEU A 66 -3.16 0.59 10.27
CA LEU A 66 -4.06 0.51 11.43
C LEU A 66 -4.05 -0.92 11.95
N VAL A 67 -3.63 -1.08 13.19
CA VAL A 67 -3.45 -2.37 13.84
C VAL A 67 -4.18 -2.41 15.18
N GLU A 68 -4.51 -3.62 15.62
CA GLU A 68 -5.00 -3.92 16.95
C GLU A 68 -3.87 -4.56 17.75
N MET A 69 -3.59 -4.02 18.93
CA MET A 69 -2.61 -4.54 19.88
C MET A 69 -3.28 -4.53 21.26
N ASP A 70 -3.29 -5.66 21.96
CA ASP A 70 -3.89 -5.79 23.30
C ASP A 70 -5.35 -5.30 23.42
N GLY A 71 -6.13 -5.40 22.34
CA GLY A 71 -7.54 -4.98 22.29
C GLY A 71 -7.75 -3.48 22.07
N GLU A 72 -6.68 -2.71 21.89
CA GLU A 72 -6.70 -1.29 21.53
C GLU A 72 -6.26 -1.08 20.08
N TYR A 73 -6.75 0.00 19.46
CA TYR A 73 -6.42 0.36 18.08
C TYR A 73 -5.29 1.37 18.04
N TYR A 74 -4.33 1.12 17.16
CA TYR A 74 -3.19 1.98 16.93
C TYR A 74 -3.02 2.27 15.45
N ARG A 75 -2.54 3.46 15.14
CA ARG A 75 -1.91 3.82 13.88
C ARG A 75 -0.40 3.64 14.05
N ILE A 76 0.22 2.84 13.20
CA ILE A 76 1.66 2.63 13.19
C ILE A 76 2.26 3.15 11.88
N TRP A 77 3.46 3.71 11.97
CA TRP A 77 4.31 4.04 10.83
C TRP A 77 5.39 2.98 10.74
N THR A 78 5.58 2.40 9.56
CA THR A 78 6.52 1.30 9.37
C THR A 78 7.28 1.40 8.06
N THR A 79 8.47 0.81 8.05
CA THR A 79 9.29 0.64 6.83
C THR A 79 8.78 -0.52 5.99
N GLU A 80 9.29 -0.64 4.77
CA GLU A 80 9.01 -1.78 3.88
C GLU A 80 9.46 -3.14 4.45
N ASN A 81 10.35 -3.15 5.44
CA ASN A 81 10.79 -4.36 6.14
C ASN A 81 9.92 -4.72 7.35
N GLY A 82 8.88 -3.93 7.65
CA GLY A 82 7.99 -4.14 8.79
C GLY A 82 8.57 -3.74 10.14
N GLU A 83 9.55 -2.82 10.15
CA GLU A 83 10.06 -2.20 11.38
C GLU A 83 9.14 -1.04 11.77
N ILE A 84 8.65 -1.03 13.01
CA ILE A 84 7.79 0.05 13.51
C ILE A 84 8.68 1.25 13.86
N MET A 85 8.43 2.38 13.18
CA MET A 85 9.12 3.65 13.43
C MET A 85 8.41 4.46 14.53
N ASP A 86 7.08 4.47 14.50
CA ASP A 86 6.26 5.19 15.48
C ASP A 86 4.87 4.55 15.62
N LYS A 87 4.18 4.85 16.74
CA LYS A 87 2.80 4.41 17.01
C LYS A 87 1.98 5.46 17.75
N GLU A 88 0.74 5.65 17.30
CA GLU A 88 -0.24 6.58 17.87
C GLU A 88 -1.52 5.80 18.24
N PRO A 89 -2.02 5.88 19.49
CA PRO A 89 -3.31 5.29 19.85
C PRO A 89 -4.47 6.02 19.15
N LEU A 90 -5.51 5.28 18.76
CA LEU A 90 -6.72 5.80 18.11
C LEU A 90 -7.94 5.88 19.04
#